data_AF-A0AAV7MNG0-F1
#
_entry.id   AF-A0AAV7MNG0-F1
#
_cell.length_a   1.000
_cell.length_b   1.000
_cell.length_c   1.000
_cell.angle_alpha   90.00
_cell.angle_beta   90.00
_cell.angle_gamma   90.00
#
_symmetry.space_group_name_H-M   'P 1'
#
loop_
_entity.id
_entity.type
_entity.pdbx_description
1 polymer ?
#
loop_
_entity_poly.entity_id
_entity_poly.type
_entity_poly.pdbx_seq_one_letter_code
_entity_poly.pdbx_strand_id
1 'polypeptide(L)'
;MPSRPLPPGARYRPVIAKLLHLKYRDHVLAQAGLRGEIKLEDCRIMIFLDFTSVTQKQRALFTEATKKLRDLEIQYAMLFPANLRLNNNNTTLFFTTHLPTGMGMADSKYPCHGRGTKG
;
A
#
# COMPACT_ATOMS: atom_id res chain seq x y z
N MET A 1 21.84 -20.40 19.39
CA MET A 1 20.94 -20.26 20.55
C MET A 1 19.54 -20.65 20.10
N PRO A 2 18.90 -21.69 20.66
CA PRO A 2 17.49 -21.91 20.39
C PRO A 2 16.68 -20.73 20.93
N SER A 3 15.74 -20.22 20.12
CA SER A 3 14.85 -19.12 20.48
C SER A 3 13.95 -19.52 21.65
N ARG A 4 13.71 -18.59 22.59
CA ARG A 4 12.74 -18.77 23.68
C ARG A 4 11.35 -19.07 23.05
N PRO A 5 10.66 -20.15 23.45
CA PRO A 5 9.34 -20.45 22.93
C PRO A 5 8.38 -19.30 23.25
N LEU A 6 7.53 -18.93 22.28
CA LEU A 6 6.53 -17.88 22.48
C LEU A 6 5.50 -18.34 23.53
N PRO A 7 5.06 -17.44 24.43
CA PRO A 7 3.96 -17.73 25.33
C PRO A 7 2.71 -18.19 24.56
N PRO A 8 1.91 -19.12 25.11
CA PRO A 8 0.63 -19.50 24.53
C PRO A 8 -0.25 -18.24 24.30
N GLY A 9 -0.69 -18.03 23.05
CA GLY A 9 -1.49 -16.86 22.66
C GLY A 9 -0.69 -15.60 22.30
N ALA A 10 0.64 -15.64 22.31
CA ALA A 10 1.45 -14.52 21.84
C ALA A 10 1.33 -14.34 20.32
N ARG A 11 1.17 -13.08 19.87
CA ARG A 11 1.14 -12.76 18.44
C ARG A 11 2.52 -12.99 17.83
N TYR A 12 2.57 -13.60 16.65
CA TYR A 12 3.78 -13.71 15.86
C TYR A 12 4.38 -12.32 15.61
N ARG A 13 5.71 -12.22 15.68
CA ARG A 13 6.41 -10.97 15.36
C ARG A 13 6.39 -10.75 13.84
N PRO A 14 6.07 -9.55 13.35
CA PRO A 14 6.21 -9.23 11.94
C PRO A 14 7.66 -9.44 11.47
N VAL A 15 7.84 -9.99 10.28
CA VAL A 15 9.14 -10.17 9.63
C VAL A 15 9.31 -9.07 8.58
N ILE A 16 10.43 -8.36 8.62
CA ILE A 16 10.76 -7.33 7.63
C ILE A 16 11.73 -7.93 6.61
N ALA A 17 11.24 -8.13 5.38
CA ALA A 17 12.08 -8.56 4.27
C ALA A 17 12.52 -7.35 3.44
N LYS A 18 13.82 -7.11 3.37
CA LYS A 18 14.41 -6.10 2.49
C LYS A 18 14.85 -6.77 1.19
N LEU A 19 14.15 -6.44 0.10
CA LEU A 19 14.49 -6.92 -1.24
C LEU A 19 15.48 -5.96 -1.89
N LEU A 20 16.47 -6.51 -2.59
CA LEU A 20 17.50 -5.73 -3.27
C LEU A 20 16.91 -4.83 -4.38
N HIS A 21 15.97 -5.35 -5.17
CA HIS A 21 15.35 -4.60 -6.27
C HIS A 21 13.87 -4.31 -5.99
N LEU A 22 13.49 -3.05 -6.22
CA LEU A 22 12.11 -2.58 -6.09
C LEU A 22 11.13 -3.35 -6.99
N LYS A 23 11.57 -3.75 -8.19
CA LYS A 23 10.74 -4.52 -9.13
C LYS A 23 10.26 -5.85 -8.53
N TYR A 24 11.12 -6.56 -7.81
CA TYR A 24 10.74 -7.83 -7.16
C TYR A 24 9.80 -7.59 -5.99
N ARG A 25 10.01 -6.51 -5.23
CA ARG A 25 9.08 -6.10 -4.17
C ARG A 25 7.67 -5.88 -4.74
N ASP A 26 7.56 -5.09 -5.78
CA ASP A 26 6.26 -4.74 -6.36
C ASP A 26 5.61 -5.97 -7.02
N HIS A 27 6.40 -6.84 -7.65
CA HIS A 27 5.91 -8.11 -8.20
C HIS A 27 5.35 -9.03 -7.10
N VAL A 28 6.07 -9.21 -5.98
CA VAL A 28 5.61 -10.03 -4.85
C VAL A 28 4.29 -9.49 -4.30
N LEU A 29 4.17 -8.17 -4.15
CA LEU A 29 2.95 -7.53 -3.62
C LEU A 29 1.77 -7.66 -4.59
N ALA A 30 2.00 -7.48 -5.89
CA ALA A 30 0.97 -7.66 -6.89
C ALA A 30 0.46 -9.11 -6.89
N GLN A 31 1.36 -10.09 -6.87
CA GLN A 31 0.99 -11.50 -6.81
C GLN A 31 0.29 -11.86 -5.49
N ALA A 32 0.74 -11.30 -4.36
CA ALA A 32 0.09 -11.49 -3.08
C ALA A 32 -1.36 -10.96 -3.06
N GLY A 33 -1.57 -9.76 -3.62
CA GLY A 33 -2.90 -9.15 -3.73
C GLY A 33 -3.84 -9.94 -4.65
N LEU A 34 -3.34 -10.47 -5.77
CA LEU A 34 -4.12 -11.28 -6.71
C LEU A 34 -4.49 -12.66 -6.13
N ARG A 35 -3.59 -13.29 -5.37
CA ARG A 35 -3.83 -14.60 -4.75
C ARG A 35 -4.80 -14.54 -3.57
N GLY A 36 -4.91 -13.40 -2.90
CA GLY A 36 -5.77 -13.22 -1.73
C GLY A 36 -5.21 -13.92 -0.48
N GLU A 37 -5.53 -15.20 -0.29
CA GLU A 37 -5.06 -15.98 0.87
C GLU A 37 -3.71 -16.66 0.57
N ILE A 38 -2.72 -16.44 1.44
CA ILE A 38 -1.40 -17.06 1.38
C ILE A 38 -1.18 -17.88 2.64
N LYS A 39 -0.84 -19.15 2.50
CA LYS A 39 -0.55 -20.08 3.61
C LYS A 39 0.91 -20.52 3.58
N LEU A 40 1.52 -20.58 4.75
CA LEU A 40 2.83 -21.17 5.00
C LEU A 40 2.68 -22.21 6.10
N GLU A 41 2.86 -23.50 5.78
CA GLU A 41 2.83 -24.60 6.77
C GLU A 41 1.57 -24.55 7.68
N ASP A 42 0.41 -24.21 7.11
CA ASP A 42 -0.90 -24.00 7.77
C ASP A 42 -1.14 -22.64 8.45
N CYS A 43 -0.16 -21.75 8.48
CA CYS A 43 -0.35 -20.37 8.95
C CYS A 43 -0.75 -19.43 7.80
N ARG A 44 -1.88 -18.71 7.95
CA ARG A 44 -2.24 -17.63 7.03
C ARG A 44 -1.30 -16.44 7.25
N ILE A 45 -0.60 -16.03 6.21
CA ILE A 45 0.30 -14.87 6.23
C ILE A 45 -0.26 -13.73 5.38
N MET A 46 0.09 -12.51 5.75
CA MET A 46 -0.26 -11.29 5.03
C MET A 46 1.01 -10.53 4.69
N ILE A 47 1.11 -10.06 3.45
CA ILE A 47 2.28 -9.32 2.96
C ILE A 47 1.86 -7.88 2.71
N PHE A 48 2.56 -6.95 3.34
CA PHE A 48 2.30 -5.51 3.23
C PHE A 48 3.58 -4.75 2.97
N LEU A 49 3.42 -3.51 2.51
CA LEU A 49 4.50 -2.55 2.44
C LEU A 49 4.84 -1.96 3.80
N ASP A 50 6.13 -1.83 4.07
CA ASP A 50 6.62 -1.09 5.21
C ASP A 50 6.57 0.42 4.90
N PHE A 51 5.71 1.13 5.61
CA PHE A 51 5.53 2.57 5.50
C PHE A 51 5.94 3.25 6.81
N THR A 52 6.46 4.47 6.73
CA THR A 52 6.71 5.29 7.92
C THR A 52 5.40 5.59 8.64
N SER A 53 5.48 5.84 9.96
CA SER A 53 4.30 6.14 10.79
C SER A 53 3.49 7.33 10.26
N VAL A 54 4.17 8.34 9.69
CA VAL A 54 3.53 9.51 9.07
C VAL A 54 2.70 9.10 7.86
N THR A 55 3.28 8.33 6.94
CA THR A 55 2.57 7.86 5.74
C THR A 55 1.42 6.91 6.09
N GLN A 56 1.58 6.06 7.11
CA GLN A 56 0.49 5.20 7.59
C GLN A 56 -0.68 6.02 8.11
N LYS A 57 -0.43 7.05 8.92
CA LYS A 57 -1.47 7.95 9.43
C LYS A 57 -2.21 8.67 8.29
N GLN A 58 -1.47 9.18 7.30
CA GLN A 58 -2.07 9.83 6.13
C GLN A 58 -2.96 8.86 5.34
N ARG A 59 -2.50 7.64 5.09
CA ARG A 59 -3.30 6.60 4.42
C ARG A 59 -4.54 6.22 5.23
N ALA A 60 -4.43 6.20 6.56
CA ALA A 60 -5.55 5.87 7.44
C ALA A 60 -6.71 6.88 7.31
N LEU A 61 -6.45 8.15 6.98
CA LEU A 61 -7.49 9.16 6.73
C LEU A 61 -8.41 8.79 5.57
N PHE A 62 -7.90 8.03 4.59
CA PHE A 62 -8.68 7.57 3.44
C PHE A 62 -9.39 6.23 3.68
N THR A 63 -9.31 5.63 4.87
CA THR A 63 -9.89 4.29 5.12
C THR A 63 -11.40 4.28 4.91
N GLU A 64 -12.12 5.28 5.43
CA GLU A 64 -13.57 5.37 5.25
C GLU A 64 -13.97 5.67 3.81
N ALA A 65 -13.24 6.57 3.14
CA ALA A 65 -13.47 6.90 1.74
C ALA A 65 -13.25 5.67 0.83
N THR A 66 -12.14 4.95 1.03
CA THR A 66 -11.82 3.74 0.27
C THR A 66 -12.78 2.59 0.53
N LYS A 67 -13.36 2.49 1.74
CA LYS A 67 -14.45 1.56 2.03
C LYS A 67 -15.69 1.89 1.20
N LYS A 68 -16.17 3.14 1.26
CA LYS A 68 -17.32 3.60 0.46
C LYS A 68 -17.12 3.39 -1.04
N LEU A 69 -15.90 3.62 -1.54
CA LEU A 69 -15.57 3.40 -2.95
C LEU A 69 -15.60 1.93 -3.34
N ARG A 70 -15.21 1.00 -2.44
CA ARG A 70 -15.38 -0.44 -2.68
C ARG A 70 -16.85 -0.82 -2.70
N ASP A 71 -17.64 -0.28 -1.78
CA ASP A 71 -19.08 -0.55 -1.69
C ASP A 71 -19.83 -0.05 -2.94
N LEU A 72 -19.35 1.02 -3.59
CA LEU A 72 -19.86 1.56 -4.85
C LEU A 72 -19.21 0.95 -6.11
N GLU A 73 -18.32 -0.03 -5.96
CA GLU A 73 -17.55 -0.67 -7.05
C GLU A 73 -16.76 0.31 -7.94
N ILE A 74 -16.40 1.48 -7.40
CA ILE A 74 -15.62 2.49 -8.12
C ILE A 74 -14.14 2.12 -8.08
N GLN A 75 -13.50 2.09 -9.24
CA GLN A 75 -12.06 1.81 -9.32
C GLN A 75 -11.24 2.96 -8.74
N TYR A 76 -10.33 2.61 -7.83
CA TYR A 76 -9.40 3.56 -7.25
C TYR A 76 -8.02 2.92 -7.05
N ALA A 77 -7.01 3.78 -6.87
CA ALA A 77 -5.66 3.38 -6.50
C ALA A 77 -5.10 4.31 -5.42
N MET A 78 -4.41 3.77 -4.43
CA MET A 78 -3.70 4.56 -3.41
C MET A 78 -2.22 4.61 -3.76
N LEU A 79 -1.82 5.70 -4.41
CA LEU A 79 -0.44 5.94 -4.82
C LEU A 79 0.42 6.39 -3.63
N PHE A 80 1.71 6.07 -3.69
CA PHE A 80 2.68 6.58 -2.73
C PHE A 80 2.80 8.12 -2.85
N PRO A 81 2.97 8.87 -1.75
CA PRO A 81 2.94 8.41 -0.35
C PRO A 81 1.52 8.13 0.16
N ALA A 82 0.58 9.04 -0.05
CA ALA A 82 -0.83 8.92 0.35
C ALA A 82 -1.72 9.72 -0.61
N ASN A 83 -1.68 9.39 -1.90
CA ASN A 83 -2.49 10.04 -2.92
C ASN A 83 -3.58 9.08 -3.40
N LEU A 84 -4.85 9.41 -3.15
CA LEU A 84 -5.97 8.62 -3.63
C LEU A 84 -6.33 9.05 -5.05
N ARG A 85 -6.11 8.15 -6.00
CA ARG A 85 -6.50 8.30 -7.40
C ARG A 85 -7.84 7.60 -7.63
N LEU A 86 -8.84 8.34 -8.09
CA LEU A 86 -10.12 7.79 -8.55
C LEU A 86 -10.15 7.76 -10.06
N ASN A 87 -10.71 6.68 -10.62
CA ASN A 87 -10.93 6.55 -12.05
C ASN A 87 -12.43 6.54 -12.32
N ASN A 88 -12.98 7.62 -12.87
CA ASN A 88 -14.40 7.72 -13.19
C ASN A 88 -14.55 7.95 -14.70
N ASN A 89 -14.74 6.87 -15.46
CA ASN A 89 -15.22 6.72 -16.85
C ASN A 89 -14.78 7.72 -17.95
N ASN A 90 -13.90 8.68 -17.64
CA ASN A 90 -13.21 9.65 -18.51
C ASN A 90 -12.35 10.67 -17.72
N THR A 91 -12.51 10.76 -16.40
CA THR A 91 -11.72 11.68 -15.56
C THR A 91 -10.98 10.92 -14.46
N THR A 92 -9.71 11.28 -14.29
CA THR A 92 -8.91 10.82 -13.16
C THR A 92 -8.80 11.94 -12.14
N LEU A 93 -9.31 11.71 -10.94
CA LEU A 93 -9.22 12.67 -9.83
C LEU A 93 -8.14 12.23 -8.85
N PHE A 94 -7.39 13.18 -8.31
CA PHE A 94 -6.36 12.93 -7.31
C PHE A 94 -6.69 13.69 -6.03
N PHE A 95 -6.73 12.97 -4.91
CA PHE A 95 -6.90 13.53 -3.58
C PHE A 95 -5.61 13.31 -2.80
N THR A 96 -4.98 14.40 -2.39
CA THR A 96 -3.79 14.39 -1.55
C THR A 96 -4.19 14.83 -0.16
N THR A 97 -3.87 14.03 0.86
CA THR A 97 -3.98 14.48 2.25
C THR A 97 -2.94 15.57 2.50
N HIS A 98 -3.40 16.78 2.76
CA HIS A 98 -2.58 17.83 3.34
C HIS A 98 -2.62 17.67 4.87
N LEU A 99 -1.46 17.53 5.49
CA LEU A 99 -1.26 17.87 6.90
C LEU A 99 -0.39 19.11 6.95
N PRO A 100 -0.48 19.94 8.01
CA PRO A 100 0.08 21.27 8.01
C PRO A 100 1.61 21.22 7.81
N THR A 101 2.02 22.07 6.89
CA THR A 101 3.36 22.51 6.47
C THR A 101 4.51 22.25 7.45
N GLY A 102 5.61 21.66 6.95
CA GLY A 102 6.87 21.65 7.69
C GLY A 102 8.04 20.89 7.05
N MET A 103 7.82 20.01 6.08
CA MET A 103 8.90 19.33 5.35
C MET A 103 8.51 19.19 3.88
N GLY A 104 8.91 20.19 3.09
CA GLY A 104 9.00 20.03 1.65
C GLY A 104 10.01 18.93 1.36
N MET A 105 9.54 17.83 0.81
CA MET A 105 10.37 17.03 -0.10
C MET A 105 9.66 17.06 -1.44
N ALA A 106 9.90 18.16 -2.14
CA ALA A 106 9.98 18.14 -3.58
C ALA A 106 11.06 17.12 -3.92
N ASP A 107 10.65 15.95 -4.38
CA ASP A 107 11.45 15.13 -5.28
C ASP A 107 10.52 14.26 -6.11
N SER A 108 10.17 14.85 -7.24
CA SER A 108 9.96 14.19 -8.52
C SER A 108 10.99 13.04 -8.71
N LYS A 109 10.73 11.85 -8.15
CA LYS A 109 11.49 10.63 -8.49
C LYS A 109 10.64 9.51 -9.09
N TYR A 110 9.31 9.68 -9.10
CA TYR A 110 8.42 8.82 -9.88
C TYR A 110 7.47 9.71 -10.68
N PRO A 111 7.92 10.29 -11.80
CA PRO A 111 6.99 10.84 -12.77
C PRO A 111 6.07 9.70 -13.19
N CYS A 112 4.80 9.76 -12.80
CA CYS A 112 3.78 8.95 -13.43
C CYS A 112 3.76 9.36 -14.90
N HIS A 113 4.41 8.56 -15.75
CA HIS A 113 4.23 8.63 -17.19
C HIS A 113 2.76 8.35 -17.48
N GLY A 114 1.97 9.43 -17.56
CA GLY A 114 0.68 9.42 -18.20
C GLY A 114 0.90 9.00 -19.63
N ARG A 115 0.68 7.71 -19.93
CA ARG A 115 0.46 7.29 -21.32
C ARG A 115 -0.89 7.87 -21.73
N GLY A 116 -0.86 9.10 -22.23
CA GLY A 116 -1.93 9.63 -23.04
C GLY A 116 -2.01 8.79 -24.30
N THR A 117 -3.10 8.04 -24.43
CA THR A 117 -3.51 7.47 -25.71
C THR A 117 -3.94 8.62 -26.61
N LYS A 118 -3.13 8.92 -27.63
CA LYS A 118 -3.56 9.75 -28.77
C LYS A 118 -3.98 8.82 -29.91
N GLY A 119 -5.12 9.13 -30.53
CA GLY A 119 -5.49 8.71 -31.89
C GLY A 119 -6.11 7.34 -31.98
#